data_AF-A0A8H9QFI0-F1
#
_entry.id   AF-A0A8H9QFI0-F1
#
_cell.length_a   1.000
_cell.length_b   1.000
_cell.length_c   1.000
_cell.angle_alpha   90.00
_cell.angle_beta   90.00
_cell.angle_gamma   90.00
#
_symmetry.space_group_name_H-M   'P 1'
#
loop_
_entity.id
_entity.type
_entity.pdbx_description
1 polymer ?
#
loop_
_entity_poly.entity_id
_entity_poly.type
_entity_poly.pdbx_seq_one_letter_code
_entity_poly.pdbx_strand_id
1 'polypeptide(L)'
;MKVSSIKTVYDFMRYCRMPLWFQRSIRDMKVGDTFILGKYTQPVSHDSDSFCVPPRYSACLDGSEACFVAEAWIEKERGVYSFYATWTFPTKPERAHVMTFGEFRIHKGGIIEFDNKNVEPDDKNHTVRSFALVSRYLAHMLNCMSDEDKKVYFKNNSSPLFNGVWLDSDCNERRQRAVEVDGKIKRVWFNYKDYMPTHQLSAIVEAAFATGALQLED
;
A
#
# COMPACT_ATOMS: atom_id res chain seq x y z
N MET A 1 -19.80 6.50 -6.83
CA MET A 1 -20.31 5.33 -6.06
C MET A 1 -20.31 5.71 -4.57
N LYS A 2 -21.33 5.33 -3.80
CA LYS A 2 -21.41 5.64 -2.35
C LYS A 2 -20.81 4.48 -1.53
N VAL A 3 -20.30 4.73 -0.33
CA VAL A 3 -19.76 3.63 0.51
C VAL A 3 -20.83 2.60 0.85
N SER A 4 -22.06 3.05 1.10
CA SER A 4 -23.22 2.17 1.37
C SER A 4 -23.58 1.22 0.23
N SER A 5 -23.02 1.43 -0.97
CA SER A 5 -23.21 0.51 -2.11
C SER A 5 -22.15 -0.59 -2.21
N ILE A 6 -21.14 -0.59 -1.33
CA ILE A 6 -20.14 -1.65 -1.26
C ILE A 6 -20.77 -2.86 -0.58
N LYS A 7 -21.05 -3.92 -1.34
CA LYS A 7 -21.61 -5.16 -0.81
C LYS A 7 -20.63 -6.32 -0.92
N THR A 8 -19.71 -6.26 -1.88
CA THR A 8 -18.77 -7.34 -2.19
C THR A 8 -17.33 -6.83 -2.28
N VAL A 9 -16.37 -7.76 -2.29
CA VAL A 9 -14.96 -7.44 -2.57
C VAL A 9 -14.80 -6.78 -3.94
N TYR A 10 -15.60 -7.19 -4.92
CA TYR A 10 -15.64 -6.55 -6.24
C TYR A 10 -16.04 -5.08 -6.13
N ASP A 11 -17.12 -4.77 -5.40
CA ASP A 11 -17.56 -3.39 -5.20
C ASP A 11 -16.51 -2.59 -4.44
N PHE A 12 -15.82 -3.20 -3.47
CA PHE A 12 -14.78 -2.53 -2.71
C PHE A 12 -13.59 -2.15 -3.61
N MET A 13 -13.09 -3.08 -4.43
CA MET A 13 -12.02 -2.79 -5.39
C MET A 13 -12.46 -1.74 -6.42
N ARG A 14 -13.70 -1.82 -6.91
CA ARG A 14 -14.28 -0.80 -7.80
C ARG A 14 -14.34 0.57 -7.13
N TYR A 15 -14.71 0.62 -5.85
CA TYR A 15 -14.76 1.86 -5.07
C TYR A 15 -13.37 2.50 -4.95
N CYS A 16 -12.35 1.68 -4.70
CA CYS A 16 -10.95 2.12 -4.58
C CYS A 16 -10.27 2.43 -5.93
N ARG A 17 -10.97 2.24 -7.07
CA ARG A 17 -10.39 2.28 -8.44
C ARG A 17 -9.20 1.33 -8.61
N MET A 18 -9.31 0.17 -7.98
CA MET A 18 -8.31 -0.90 -8.07
C MET A 18 -8.72 -1.94 -9.10
N PRO A 19 -7.76 -2.65 -9.70
CA PRO A 19 -8.07 -3.73 -10.63
C PRO A 19 -9.04 -4.76 -10.06
N LEU A 20 -10.12 -5.04 -10.78
CA LEU A 20 -11.22 -5.86 -10.28
C LEU A 20 -10.86 -7.34 -10.09
N TRP A 21 -9.80 -7.81 -10.75
CA TRP A 21 -9.28 -9.15 -10.55
C TRP A 21 -8.59 -9.32 -9.19
N PHE A 22 -8.25 -8.24 -8.48
CA PHE A 22 -7.73 -8.30 -7.11
C PHE A 22 -8.72 -8.92 -6.13
N GLN A 23 -10.02 -8.88 -6.43
CA GLN A 23 -11.04 -9.51 -5.59
C GLN A 23 -10.74 -11.00 -5.32
N ARG A 24 -10.14 -11.70 -6.29
CA ARG A 24 -9.84 -13.13 -6.16
C ARG A 24 -8.65 -13.32 -5.22
N SER A 25 -7.57 -12.56 -5.43
CA SER A 25 -6.39 -12.59 -4.56
C SER A 25 -6.77 -12.28 -3.11
N ILE A 26 -7.57 -11.24 -2.86
CA ILE A 26 -8.01 -10.86 -1.51
C ILE A 26 -8.85 -11.97 -0.87
N ARG A 27 -9.77 -12.59 -1.63
CA ARG A 27 -10.57 -13.70 -1.12
C ARG A 27 -9.75 -14.95 -0.80
N ASP A 28 -8.68 -15.18 -1.55
CA ASP A 28 -7.82 -16.37 -1.43
C ASP A 28 -6.67 -16.16 -0.42
N MET A 29 -6.55 -14.97 0.20
CA MET A 29 -5.57 -14.67 1.25
C MET A 29 -5.65 -15.66 2.42
N LYS A 30 -4.50 -16.17 2.84
CA LYS A 30 -4.33 -17.00 4.03
C LYS A 30 -3.99 -16.13 5.24
N VAL A 31 -4.15 -16.68 6.44
CA VAL A 31 -3.75 -15.99 7.68
C VAL A 31 -2.25 -15.66 7.61
N GLY A 32 -1.91 -14.40 7.90
CA GLY A 32 -0.56 -13.85 7.79
C GLY A 32 -0.24 -13.23 6.42
N ASP A 33 -1.14 -13.34 5.44
CA ASP A 33 -0.89 -12.75 4.12
C ASP A 33 -1.06 -11.23 4.14
N THR A 34 -0.26 -10.57 3.30
CA THR A 34 -0.34 -9.13 3.02
C THR A 34 -0.60 -8.91 1.54
N PHE A 35 -1.54 -8.05 1.20
CA PHE A 35 -1.87 -7.67 -0.17
C PHE A 35 -1.65 -6.17 -0.37
N ILE A 36 -0.65 -5.81 -1.18
CA ILE A 36 -0.26 -4.42 -1.43
C ILE A 36 -1.07 -3.87 -2.61
N LEU A 37 -1.85 -2.81 -2.36
CA LEU A 37 -2.59 -2.10 -3.41
C LEU A 37 -1.73 -1.00 -4.04
N GLY A 38 -0.79 -0.45 -3.29
CA GLY A 38 0.25 0.41 -3.82
C GLY A 38 1.18 0.89 -2.72
N LYS A 39 2.45 1.11 -3.07
CA LYS A 39 3.46 1.72 -2.21
C LYS A 39 4.34 2.64 -3.03
N TYR A 40 4.47 3.87 -2.55
CA TYR A 40 5.33 4.91 -3.09
C TYR A 40 6.01 5.61 -1.92
N THR A 41 7.33 5.76 -2.01
CA THR A 41 8.10 6.58 -1.09
C THR A 41 8.98 7.54 -1.88
N GLN A 42 9.21 8.73 -1.34
CA GLN A 42 10.07 9.75 -1.93
C GLN A 42 10.96 10.36 -0.83
N PRO A 43 12.30 10.31 -0.96
CA PRO A 43 13.20 11.01 -0.04
C PRO A 43 12.99 12.54 -0.12
N VAL A 44 13.11 13.24 1.02
CA VAL A 44 12.83 14.69 1.17
C VAL A 44 13.86 15.60 0.48
N SER A 45 15.12 15.18 0.45
CA SER A 45 16.27 15.85 -0.18
C SER A 45 16.33 15.65 -1.69
N HIS A 46 15.70 14.59 -2.21
CA HIS A 46 15.67 14.29 -3.63
C HIS A 46 14.54 15.02 -4.34
N ASP A 47 14.87 16.22 -4.83
CA ASP A 47 14.23 16.86 -5.99
C ASP A 47 14.76 16.26 -7.32
N SER A 48 15.34 15.05 -7.29
CA SER A 48 16.11 14.49 -8.41
C SER A 48 15.25 13.79 -9.46
N ASP A 49 15.56 14.03 -10.72
CA ASP A 49 14.97 13.43 -11.93
C ASP A 49 15.08 11.89 -12.06
N SER A 50 15.62 11.15 -11.07
CA SER A 50 15.77 9.70 -11.14
C SER A 50 14.92 8.96 -10.10
N PHE A 51 13.86 8.29 -10.57
CA PHE A 51 13.02 7.40 -9.79
C PHE A 51 13.82 6.17 -9.30
N CYS A 52 13.82 5.88 -7.99
CA CYS A 52 14.39 4.67 -7.41
C CYS A 52 13.30 3.77 -6.80
N VAL A 53 13.51 2.45 -6.76
CA VAL A 53 12.59 1.54 -6.05
C VAL A 53 12.74 1.79 -4.56
N PRO A 54 11.67 2.17 -3.83
CA PRO A 54 11.70 2.35 -2.37
C PRO A 54 12.28 1.16 -1.63
N PRO A 55 13.48 1.21 -1.00
CA PRO A 55 13.83 0.18 -0.04
C PRO A 55 13.15 0.46 1.32
N ARG A 56 13.11 -0.52 2.23
CA ARG A 56 12.49 -0.39 3.58
C ARG A 56 13.23 0.51 4.56
N TYR A 57 14.05 1.43 4.09
CA TYR A 57 14.95 2.17 4.97
C TYR A 57 14.35 3.53 5.27
N SER A 58 13.78 3.57 6.47
CA SER A 58 13.26 4.72 7.19
C SER A 58 14.42 5.41 7.88
N ALA A 59 14.43 6.75 7.85
CA ALA A 59 15.38 7.58 8.60
C ALA A 59 15.54 7.19 10.07
N CYS A 60 14.50 6.61 10.66
CA CYS A 60 14.41 6.32 12.08
C CYS A 60 15.21 5.08 12.53
N LEU A 61 15.64 4.21 11.61
CA LEU A 61 16.24 2.92 11.97
C LEU A 61 17.75 2.82 11.69
N ASP A 62 18.29 3.64 10.78
CA ASP A 62 19.68 3.55 10.34
C ASP A 62 20.35 4.92 10.04
N GLY A 63 19.69 6.04 10.34
CA GLY A 63 20.19 7.38 10.01
C GLY A 63 20.05 7.73 8.52
N SER A 64 19.22 6.99 7.77
CA SER A 64 18.85 7.35 6.39
C SER A 64 17.97 8.61 6.33
N GLU A 65 17.66 9.04 5.12
CA GLU A 65 16.95 10.29 4.87
C GLU A 65 15.43 10.14 5.10
N ALA A 66 14.79 11.17 5.68
CA ALA A 66 13.34 11.17 5.86
C ALA A 66 12.62 11.07 4.50
N CYS A 67 11.51 10.33 4.46
CA CYS A 67 10.75 10.10 3.23
C CYS A 67 9.27 10.47 3.38
N PHE A 68 8.68 11.01 2.32
CA PHE A 68 7.24 11.02 2.16
C PHE A 68 6.76 9.63 1.72
N VAL A 69 5.58 9.23 2.20
CA VAL A 69 5.05 7.86 2.09
C VAL A 69 3.59 7.92 1.63
N ALA A 70 3.26 7.13 0.61
CA ALA A 70 1.91 6.88 0.14
C ALA A 70 1.72 5.39 -0.05
N GLU A 71 0.89 4.78 0.78
CA GLU A 71 0.76 3.32 0.85
C GLU A 71 -0.68 2.91 1.15
N ALA A 72 -1.10 1.80 0.55
CA ALA A 72 -2.36 1.14 0.85
C ALA A 72 -2.18 -0.38 0.76
N TRP A 73 -2.59 -1.10 1.80
CA TRP A 73 -2.50 -2.56 1.85
C TRP A 73 -3.62 -3.18 2.68
N ILE A 74 -3.79 -4.50 2.53
CA ILE A 74 -4.72 -5.33 3.29
C ILE A 74 -3.95 -6.49 3.90
N GLU A 75 -4.21 -6.79 5.16
CA GLU A 75 -3.66 -7.93 5.89
C GLU A 75 -4.78 -8.91 6.24
N LYS A 76 -4.44 -10.20 6.28
CA LYS A 76 -5.38 -11.25 6.68
C LYS A 76 -5.00 -11.82 8.04
N GLU A 77 -5.92 -11.68 8.98
CA GLU A 77 -5.91 -12.41 10.24
C GLU A 77 -7.03 -13.47 10.28
N ARG A 78 -7.15 -14.20 11.41
CA ARG A 78 -8.17 -15.25 11.57
C ARG A 78 -9.58 -14.68 11.43
N GLY A 79 -10.21 -14.93 10.27
CA GLY A 79 -11.59 -14.48 9.99
C GLY A 79 -11.75 -12.97 9.72
N VAL A 80 -10.72 -12.15 9.98
CA VAL A 80 -10.74 -10.69 9.83
C VAL A 80 -9.75 -10.24 8.76
N TYR A 81 -10.08 -9.18 8.03
CA TYR A 81 -9.21 -8.48 7.10
C TYR A 81 -9.02 -7.06 7.60
N SER A 82 -7.78 -6.62 7.73
CA SER A 82 -7.45 -5.26 8.15
C SER A 82 -6.94 -4.50 6.94
N PHE A 83 -7.49 -3.33 6.66
CA PHE A 83 -6.97 -2.44 5.63
C PHE A 83 -6.27 -1.25 6.28
N TYR A 84 -5.19 -0.81 5.66
CA TYR A 84 -4.40 0.32 6.12
C TYR A 84 -4.08 1.22 4.94
N ALA A 85 -4.12 2.52 5.18
CA ALA A 85 -3.59 3.48 4.24
C ALA A 85 -2.90 4.65 4.95
N THR A 86 -1.83 5.11 4.32
CA THR A 86 -0.97 6.19 4.77
C THR A 86 -0.71 7.12 3.59
N TRP A 87 -0.82 8.43 3.81
CA TRP A 87 -0.45 9.46 2.86
C TRP A 87 0.15 10.65 3.60
N THR A 88 1.45 10.85 3.44
CA THR A 88 2.18 11.93 4.12
C THR A 88 2.60 13.07 3.19
N PHE A 89 2.32 12.99 1.88
CA PHE A 89 2.68 14.03 0.93
C PHE A 89 1.97 15.37 1.22
N PRO A 90 2.73 16.45 1.50
CA PRO A 90 2.19 17.78 1.68
C PRO A 90 1.94 18.42 0.30
N THR A 91 1.03 17.84 -0.48
CA THR A 91 0.66 18.39 -1.81
C THR A 91 0.08 19.81 -1.72
N LYS A 92 -0.37 20.23 -0.52
CA LYS A 92 -0.74 21.60 -0.14
C LYS A 92 -0.49 21.78 1.37
N PRO A 93 -0.15 22.99 1.87
CA PRO A 93 0.07 23.23 3.30
C PRO A 93 -1.13 22.87 4.19
N GLU A 94 -2.34 23.02 3.67
CA GLU A 94 -3.60 22.78 4.40
C GLU A 94 -4.09 21.32 4.30
N ARG A 95 -3.47 20.48 3.45
CA ARG A 95 -3.94 19.12 3.25
C ARG A 95 -3.39 18.20 4.33
N ALA A 96 -4.27 17.82 5.25
CA ALA A 96 -3.95 16.89 6.32
C ALA A 96 -3.38 15.56 5.79
N HIS A 97 -2.41 15.02 6.53
CA HIS A 97 -1.95 13.64 6.34
C HIS A 97 -3.12 12.69 6.51
N VAL A 98 -3.20 11.67 5.65
CA VAL A 98 -4.23 10.63 5.79
C VAL A 98 -3.57 9.42 6.42
N MET A 99 -4.09 9.03 7.57
CA MET A 99 -3.72 7.79 8.23
C MET A 99 -4.98 7.12 8.69
N THR A 100 -5.26 5.97 8.11
CA THR A 100 -6.52 5.29 8.34
C THR A 100 -6.31 3.80 8.37
N PHE A 101 -6.99 3.15 9.30
CA PHE A 101 -7.11 1.71 9.35
C PHE A 101 -8.58 1.34 9.55
N GLY A 102 -8.92 0.11 9.22
CA GLY A 102 -10.23 -0.43 9.52
C GLY A 102 -10.28 -1.91 9.18
N GLU A 103 -11.36 -2.55 9.62
CA GLU A 103 -11.51 -3.99 9.49
C GLU A 103 -12.74 -4.34 8.68
N PHE A 104 -12.70 -5.50 8.03
CA PHE A 104 -13.86 -6.10 7.42
C PHE A 104 -13.78 -7.63 7.46
N ARG A 105 -14.92 -8.27 7.34
CA ARG A 105 -15.05 -9.72 7.16
C ARG A 105 -15.56 -10.00 5.76
N ILE A 106 -15.08 -11.10 5.18
CA ILE A 106 -15.62 -11.63 3.93
C ILE A 106 -16.44 -12.88 4.25
N HIS A 107 -17.74 -12.79 3.98
CA HIS A 107 -18.68 -13.89 4.12
C HIS A 107 -18.80 -14.71 2.83
N LYS A 108 -19.53 -15.83 2.91
CA LYS A 108 -19.84 -16.68 1.75
C LYS A 108 -20.39 -15.83 0.59
N GLY A 109 -19.89 -16.10 -0.62
CA GLY A 109 -20.23 -15.31 -1.80
C GLY A 109 -19.39 -14.05 -2.01
N GLY A 110 -18.41 -13.77 -1.14
CA GLY A 110 -17.56 -12.59 -1.26
C GLY A 110 -18.22 -11.31 -0.74
N ILE A 111 -19.24 -11.46 0.10
CA ILE A 111 -19.96 -10.34 0.73
C ILE A 111 -19.06 -9.72 1.79
N ILE A 112 -18.91 -8.40 1.76
CA ILE A 112 -18.10 -7.66 2.74
C ILE A 112 -19.01 -7.11 3.84
N GLU A 113 -18.56 -7.25 5.07
CA GLU A 113 -19.10 -6.56 6.23
C GLU A 113 -17.97 -5.77 6.91
N PHE A 114 -18.03 -4.44 6.89
CA PHE A 114 -17.07 -3.59 7.59
C PHE A 114 -17.35 -3.59 9.09
N ASP A 115 -16.31 -3.79 9.90
CA ASP A 115 -16.43 -3.72 11.35
C ASP A 115 -16.37 -2.24 11.78
N ASN A 116 -17.52 -1.72 12.19
CA ASN A 116 -17.70 -0.32 12.59
C ASN A 116 -17.88 -0.17 14.12
N LYS A 117 -17.46 -1.17 14.91
CA LYS A 117 -17.73 -1.22 16.36
C LYS A 117 -17.19 -0.03 17.15
N ASN A 118 -16.16 0.66 16.65
CA ASN A 118 -15.47 1.73 17.38
C ASN A 118 -15.57 3.10 16.69
N VAL A 119 -16.55 3.30 15.80
CA VAL A 119 -16.66 4.56 15.02
C VAL A 119 -17.98 5.26 15.33
N GLU A 120 -17.89 6.54 15.68
CA GLU A 120 -19.05 7.42 15.92
C GLU A 120 -20.06 7.35 14.75
N PRO A 121 -21.38 7.45 15.01
CA PRO A 121 -22.44 7.21 14.02
C PRO A 121 -22.31 7.99 12.71
N ASP A 122 -21.84 9.25 12.78
CA ASP A 122 -21.67 10.14 11.63
C ASP A 122 -20.43 9.81 10.79
N ASP A 123 -19.51 9.00 11.32
CA ASP A 123 -18.19 8.75 10.74
C ASP A 123 -17.95 7.28 10.37
N LYS A 124 -18.98 6.43 10.47
CA LYS A 124 -18.94 4.96 10.20
C LYS A 124 -18.36 4.54 8.85
N ASN A 125 -18.16 5.48 7.92
CA ASN A 125 -17.60 5.23 6.60
C ASN A 125 -16.32 6.03 6.31
N HIS A 126 -15.84 6.82 7.26
CA HIS A 126 -14.68 7.68 7.06
C HIS A 126 -13.43 6.87 6.75
N THR A 127 -13.18 5.79 7.49
CA THR A 127 -12.01 4.94 7.28
C THR A 127 -11.99 4.33 5.87
N VAL A 128 -13.14 3.84 5.39
CA VAL A 128 -13.29 3.30 4.03
C VAL A 128 -13.11 4.38 2.96
N ARG A 129 -13.63 5.60 3.19
CA ARG A 129 -13.46 6.75 2.28
C ARG A 129 -11.99 7.15 2.19
N SER A 130 -11.31 7.27 3.32
CA SER A 130 -9.91 7.65 3.43
C SER A 130 -9.00 6.60 2.79
N PHE A 131 -9.26 5.31 3.04
CA PHE A 131 -8.53 4.21 2.41
C PHE A 131 -8.70 4.24 0.88
N ALA A 132 -9.94 4.44 0.41
CA ALA A 132 -10.22 4.56 -1.02
C ALA A 132 -9.60 5.81 -1.65
N LEU A 133 -9.49 6.91 -0.90
CA LEU A 133 -8.84 8.13 -1.38
C LEU A 133 -7.36 7.88 -1.67
N VAL A 134 -6.62 7.31 -0.70
CA VAL A 134 -5.20 6.97 -0.87
C VAL A 134 -5.01 5.95 -2.00
N SER A 135 -5.85 4.92 -2.05
CA SER A 135 -5.86 3.94 -3.16
C SER A 135 -6.01 4.62 -4.52
N ARG A 136 -6.94 5.58 -4.66
CA ARG A 136 -7.16 6.30 -5.92
C ARG A 136 -5.98 7.20 -6.28
N TYR A 137 -5.32 7.81 -5.30
CA TYR A 137 -4.09 8.57 -5.56
C TYR A 137 -2.97 7.65 -6.05
N LEU A 138 -2.77 6.49 -5.43
CA LEU A 138 -1.81 5.49 -5.90
C LEU A 138 -2.11 5.01 -7.32
N ALA A 139 -3.38 4.74 -7.64
CA ALA A 139 -3.79 4.40 -9.01
C ALA A 139 -3.53 5.55 -10.00
N HIS A 140 -3.74 6.80 -9.58
CA HIS A 140 -3.45 7.95 -10.41
C HIS A 140 -1.95 8.10 -10.66
N MET A 141 -1.12 8.01 -9.62
CA MET A 141 0.34 8.03 -9.76
C MET A 141 0.82 6.92 -10.69
N LEU A 142 0.30 5.70 -10.54
CA LEU A 142 0.62 4.58 -11.41
C LEU A 142 0.29 4.85 -12.89
N ASN A 143 -0.85 5.49 -13.15
CA ASN A 143 -1.28 5.82 -14.52
C ASN A 143 -0.46 6.97 -15.13
N CYS A 144 -0.01 7.91 -14.30
CA CYS A 144 0.80 9.05 -14.74
C CYS A 144 2.30 8.73 -14.82
N MET A 145 2.75 7.61 -14.25
CA MET A 145 4.14 7.19 -14.25
C MET A 145 4.64 6.95 -15.68
N SER A 146 5.83 7.47 -15.98
CA SER A 146 6.51 7.29 -17.27
C SER A 146 6.89 5.82 -17.51
N ASP A 147 7.15 5.44 -18.76
CA ASP A 147 7.61 4.09 -19.05
C ASP A 147 9.04 3.86 -18.52
N GLU A 148 9.84 4.93 -18.41
CA GLU A 148 11.17 4.95 -17.80
C GLU A 148 11.12 4.58 -16.32
N ASP A 149 10.22 5.18 -15.54
CA ASP A 149 10.07 4.89 -14.11
C ASP A 149 9.52 3.47 -13.90
N LYS A 150 8.55 3.05 -14.72
CA LYS A 150 8.02 1.67 -14.66
C LYS A 150 9.11 0.64 -14.95
N LYS A 151 10.02 0.92 -15.89
CA LYS A 151 11.15 0.03 -16.21
C LYS A 151 12.03 -0.23 -14.99
N VAL A 152 12.15 0.72 -14.05
CA VAL A 152 12.92 0.53 -12.82
C VAL A 152 12.33 -0.61 -11.98
N TYR A 153 11.00 -0.66 -11.83
CA TYR A 153 10.32 -1.76 -11.13
C TYR A 153 10.46 -3.09 -11.87
N PHE A 154 10.28 -3.09 -13.19
CA PHE A 154 10.37 -4.30 -13.99
C PHE A 154 11.78 -4.90 -14.01
N LYS A 155 12.83 -4.06 -14.03
CA LYS A 155 14.24 -4.50 -13.88
C LYS A 155 14.47 -5.21 -12.54
N ASN A 156 13.76 -4.78 -11.50
CA ASN A 156 13.76 -5.43 -10.18
C ASN A 156 12.71 -6.55 -10.07
N ASN A 157 12.16 -7.00 -11.20
CA ASN A 157 11.14 -8.04 -11.32
C ASN A 157 9.86 -7.76 -10.50
N SER A 158 9.58 -6.51 -10.17
CA SER A 158 8.39 -6.09 -9.41
C SER A 158 7.34 -5.43 -10.30
N SER A 159 6.12 -5.32 -9.79
CA SER A 159 5.08 -4.49 -10.40
C SER A 159 5.30 -3.03 -10.01
N PRO A 160 5.03 -2.05 -10.89
CA PRO A 160 5.12 -0.64 -10.52
C PRO A 160 4.25 -0.30 -9.31
N LEU A 161 4.80 0.49 -8.39
CA LEU A 161 4.26 0.76 -7.05
C LEU A 161 3.88 -0.49 -6.24
N PHE A 162 4.44 -1.66 -6.54
CA PHE A 162 4.06 -2.93 -5.92
C PHE A 162 2.56 -3.26 -6.05
N ASN A 163 1.88 -2.70 -7.06
CA ASN A 163 0.44 -2.84 -7.23
C ASN A 163 0.06 -4.32 -7.46
N GLY A 164 -0.75 -4.86 -6.53
CA GLY A 164 -1.25 -6.23 -6.58
C GLY A 164 -0.26 -7.29 -6.10
N VAL A 165 0.85 -6.89 -5.47
CA VAL A 165 1.79 -7.83 -4.85
C VAL A 165 1.12 -8.49 -3.65
N TRP A 166 1.01 -9.81 -3.68
CA TRP A 166 0.39 -10.64 -2.64
C TRP A 166 1.45 -11.48 -1.98
N LEU A 167 1.71 -11.21 -0.71
CA LEU A 167 2.78 -11.80 0.10
C LEU A 167 2.21 -12.80 1.11
N ASP A 168 2.99 -13.84 1.40
CA ASP A 168 2.78 -14.69 2.57
C ASP A 168 3.42 -14.11 3.83
N SER A 169 3.30 -14.83 4.95
CA SER A 169 3.85 -14.45 6.26
C SER A 169 5.37 -14.29 6.27
N ASP A 170 6.08 -14.93 5.34
CA ASP A 170 7.54 -14.86 5.20
C ASP A 170 7.96 -13.78 4.19
N CYS A 171 7.02 -12.92 3.79
CA CYS A 171 7.17 -11.86 2.80
C CYS A 171 7.48 -12.38 1.38
N ASN A 172 7.22 -13.65 1.07
CA ASN A 172 7.37 -14.18 -0.28
C ASN A 172 6.10 -13.95 -1.10
N GLU A 173 6.25 -13.49 -2.35
CA GLU A 173 5.10 -13.29 -3.22
C GLU A 173 4.46 -14.62 -3.61
N ARG A 174 3.17 -14.78 -3.33
CA ARG A 174 2.34 -15.95 -3.63
C ARG A 174 2.29 -16.33 -5.11
N ARG A 175 2.66 -15.40 -6.00
CA ARG A 175 2.73 -15.60 -7.45
C ARG A 175 4.18 -15.70 -7.90
N GLN A 176 4.50 -16.78 -8.61
CA GLN A 176 5.78 -16.90 -9.31
C GLN A 176 5.90 -15.90 -10.45
N ARG A 177 7.09 -15.34 -10.61
CA ARG A 177 7.43 -14.45 -11.73
C ARG A 177 8.38 -15.14 -12.69
N ALA A 178 8.17 -14.90 -13.97
CA ALA A 178 9.08 -15.34 -15.03
C ALA A 178 10.23 -14.35 -15.13
N VAL A 179 11.45 -14.82 -14.90
CA VAL A 179 12.67 -14.02 -14.92
C VAL A 179 13.69 -14.70 -15.82
N GLU A 180 14.43 -13.92 -16.60
CA GLU A 180 15.55 -14.43 -17.37
C GLU A 180 16.78 -14.59 -16.47
N VAL A 181 17.29 -15.81 -16.39
CA VAL A 181 18.50 -16.17 -15.65
C VAL A 181 19.39 -16.96 -16.61
N ASP A 182 20.56 -16.42 -16.95
CA ASP A 182 21.53 -17.01 -17.87
C ASP A 182 20.93 -17.36 -19.25
N GLY A 183 20.11 -16.45 -19.81
CA GLY A 183 19.46 -16.65 -21.12
C GLY A 183 18.28 -17.62 -21.11
N LYS A 184 17.83 -18.08 -19.93
CA LYS A 184 16.67 -18.98 -19.78
C LYS A 184 15.61 -18.37 -18.88
N ILE A 185 14.35 -18.46 -19.30
CA ILE A 185 13.22 -18.05 -18.46
C ILE A 185 13.02 -19.08 -17.34
N LYS A 186 13.24 -18.66 -16.10
CA LYS A 186 12.96 -19.42 -14.88
C LYS A 186 11.78 -18.80 -14.14
N ARG A 187 10.99 -19.63 -13.45
CA ARG A 187 9.95 -19.17 -12.53
C ARG A 187 10.53 -19.10 -11.13
N VAL A 188 10.57 -17.91 -10.55
CA VAL A 188 11.14 -17.68 -9.22
C VAL A 188 10.13 -17.01 -8.30
N TRP A 189 10.33 -17.22 -7.01
CA TRP A 189 9.63 -16.51 -5.94
C TRP A 189 10.45 -15.30 -5.55
N PHE A 190 9.81 -14.14 -5.39
CA PHE A 190 10.45 -12.94 -4.90
C PHE A 190 10.13 -12.72 -3.44
N ASN A 191 11.15 -12.38 -2.66
CA ASN A 191 10.98 -11.96 -1.29
C ASN A 191 10.91 -10.43 -1.22
N TYR A 192 9.89 -9.91 -0.56
CA TYR A 192 9.60 -8.48 -0.43
C TYR A 192 9.80 -7.98 1.00
N LYS A 193 10.61 -8.67 1.83
CA LYS A 193 10.86 -8.27 3.22
C LYS A 193 11.34 -6.82 3.32
N ASP A 194 12.15 -6.38 2.36
CA ASP A 194 12.68 -5.01 2.27
C ASP A 194 11.74 -4.05 1.53
N TYR A 195 10.51 -4.46 1.25
CA TYR A 195 9.49 -3.65 0.56
C TYR A 195 8.15 -3.67 1.29
N MET A 196 8.11 -4.23 2.50
CA MET A 196 6.89 -4.30 3.31
C MET A 196 6.34 -2.88 3.57
N PRO A 197 5.01 -2.73 3.66
CA PRO A 197 4.40 -1.47 4.05
C PRO A 197 4.93 -0.93 5.38
N THR A 198 5.02 0.39 5.47
CA THR A 198 5.43 1.13 6.65
C THR A 198 4.23 1.26 7.58
N HIS A 199 4.31 0.61 8.76
CA HIS A 199 3.23 0.68 9.73
C HIS A 199 3.01 2.13 10.20
N GLN A 200 1.75 2.48 10.50
CA GLN A 200 1.30 3.85 10.69
C GLN A 200 2.16 4.67 11.66
N LEU A 201 2.53 4.12 12.83
CA LEU A 201 3.38 4.83 13.78
C LEU A 201 4.76 5.20 13.20
N SER A 202 5.40 4.30 12.44
CA SER A 202 6.67 4.59 11.75
C SER A 202 6.48 5.73 10.75
N ALA A 203 5.38 5.71 9.99
CA ALA A 203 5.10 6.75 9.02
C ALA A 203 4.82 8.14 9.64
N ILE A 204 4.23 8.20 10.85
CA ILE A 204 4.07 9.47 11.59
C ILE A 204 5.43 10.04 11.94
N VAL A 205 6.30 9.21 12.50
CA VAL A 205 7.63 9.62 12.93
C VAL A 205 8.44 10.10 11.72
N GLU A 206 8.40 9.37 10.61
CA GLU A 206 9.02 9.76 9.34
C GLU A 206 8.49 11.09 8.80
N ALA A 207 7.17 11.28 8.79
CA ALA A 207 6.57 12.54 8.35
C ALA A 207 6.94 13.70 9.26
N ALA A 208 7.03 13.47 10.57
CA ALA A 208 7.42 14.48 11.53
C ALA A 208 8.89 14.90 11.35
N PHE A 209 9.80 13.96 11.07
CA PHE A 209 11.17 14.29 10.65
C PHE A 209 11.20 15.03 9.31
N ALA A 210 10.46 14.53 8.30
CA ALA A 210 10.40 15.12 6.96
C ALA A 210 9.88 16.57 6.94
N THR A 211 8.96 16.90 7.84
CA THR A 211 8.37 18.24 7.97
C THR A 211 9.15 19.15 8.92
N GLY A 212 10.21 18.65 9.57
CA GLY A 212 10.97 19.40 10.58
C GLY A 212 10.24 19.58 11.91
N ALA A 213 9.14 18.86 12.14
CA ALA A 213 8.44 18.84 13.43
C ALA A 213 9.20 18.05 14.51
N LEU A 214 10.01 17.07 14.09
CA LEU A 214 11.03 16.41 14.91
C LEU A 214 12.41 16.69 14.32
N GLN A 215 13.39 16.96 15.17
CA GLN A 215 14.79 17.10 14.79
C GLN A 215 15.51 15.81 15.15
N LEU A 216 16.37 15.31 14.26
CA LEU A 216 17.33 14.27 14.62
C LEU A 216 18.35 14.93 15.57
N GLU A 217 18.59 14.34 16.73
CA GLU A 217 19.67 14.80 17.62
C GLU A 217 21.02 14.56 16.92
N ASP A 218 21.87 15.58 16.91
CA ASP A 218 23.23 15.55 16.33
C ASP A 218 24.17 14.54 17.05
#